data_AF-A0A368UA06-F1
#
_entry.id   AF-A0A368UA06-F1
#
_cell.length_a   1.000
_cell.length_b   1.000
_cell.length_c   1.000
_cell.angle_alpha   90.00
_cell.angle_beta   90.00
_cell.angle_gamma   90.00
#
_symmetry.space_group_name_H-M   'P 1'
#
loop_
_entity.id
_entity.type
_entity.pdbx_description
1 polymer ?
#
loop_
_entity_poly.entity_id
_entity_poly.type
_entity_poly.pdbx_seq_one_letter_code
_entity_poly.pdbx_strand_id
1 'polypeptide(L)'
;MRSLKVCLVALGVAAMPVSAMASIHDFQCLTADMTGDENARQLYIAATSEAARTFNIAPAIMVAIKRTESGRGLNPLVTNRNNNGTTDRGYYQVNAEVWLPELRRIGLPIANADLHGVRANALIAAWVYKRQLARVKDPLEAVGYYHKGGGTGPGSERIRKVYKDKFIGHLRAMVSRCGMGTGKQSLVSR
;
A
#
# COMPACT_ATOMS: atom_id res chain seq x y z
N MET A 1 50.57 2.00 32.16
CA MET A 1 49.63 1.21 31.34
C MET A 1 48.21 1.62 31.73
N ARG A 2 47.51 2.43 30.90
CA ARG A 2 46.13 2.85 31.16
C ARG A 2 45.19 1.92 30.40
N SER A 3 44.42 1.11 31.11
CA SER A 3 43.47 0.17 30.52
C SER A 3 42.31 0.92 29.84
N LEU A 4 42.17 0.71 28.53
CA LEU A 4 41.00 1.10 27.74
C LEU A 4 39.78 0.31 28.24
N LYS A 5 38.79 1.00 28.83
CA LYS A 5 37.44 0.44 28.98
C LYS A 5 36.73 0.53 27.64
N VAL A 6 36.57 -0.59 26.95
CA VAL A 6 35.69 -0.72 25.80
C VAL A 6 34.25 -0.67 26.32
N CYS A 7 33.56 0.45 26.06
CA CYS A 7 32.11 0.55 26.25
C CYS A 7 31.43 -0.21 25.11
N LEU A 8 30.98 -1.44 25.39
CA LEU A 8 30.08 -2.17 24.51
C LEU A 8 28.70 -1.50 24.60
N VAL A 9 28.34 -0.67 23.62
CA VAL A 9 26.96 -0.18 23.49
C VAL A 9 26.13 -1.34 22.97
N ALA A 10 25.41 -2.00 23.86
CA ALA A 10 24.38 -2.96 23.47
C ALA A 10 23.30 -2.19 22.68
N LEU A 11 23.27 -2.39 21.36
CA LEU A 11 22.10 -2.04 20.55
C LEU A 11 20.93 -2.90 21.06
N GLY A 12 20.12 -2.31 21.94
CA GLY A 12 18.88 -2.93 22.39
C GLY A 12 17.95 -3.12 21.19
N VAL A 13 17.78 -4.37 20.74
CA VAL A 13 16.72 -4.74 19.82
C VAL A 13 15.42 -4.61 20.62
N ALA A 14 14.70 -3.49 20.46
CA ALA A 14 13.39 -3.33 21.06
C ALA A 14 12.48 -4.44 20.54
N ALA A 15 11.98 -5.30 21.43
CA ALA A 15 11.06 -6.36 21.09
C ALA A 15 9.77 -5.72 20.53
N MET A 16 9.45 -6.03 19.28
CA MET A 16 8.20 -5.55 18.66
C MET A 16 7.00 -6.26 19.30
N PRO A 17 5.85 -5.58 19.45
CA PRO A 17 4.63 -6.23 19.94
C PRO A 17 4.21 -7.35 18.99
N VAL A 18 3.63 -8.43 19.54
CA VAL A 18 3.25 -9.65 18.78
C VAL A 18 2.39 -9.34 17.55
N SER A 19 1.47 -8.37 17.63
CA SER A 19 0.63 -7.94 16.50
C SER A 19 1.43 -7.32 15.35
N ALA A 20 2.56 -6.66 15.64
CA ALA A 20 3.45 -6.12 14.61
C ALA A 20 4.26 -7.25 13.93
N MET A 21 4.67 -8.27 14.68
CA MET A 21 5.34 -9.45 14.11
C MET A 21 4.39 -10.26 13.22
N ALA A 22 3.13 -10.45 13.62
CA ALA A 22 2.12 -11.10 12.78
C ALA A 22 1.93 -10.38 11.44
N SER A 23 1.84 -9.04 11.46
CA SER A 23 1.76 -8.25 10.22
C SER A 23 2.98 -8.45 9.31
N ILE A 24 4.19 -8.50 9.87
CA ILE A 24 5.42 -8.68 9.07
C ILE A 24 5.44 -10.07 8.43
N HIS A 25 5.08 -11.13 9.16
CA HIS A 25 4.98 -12.48 8.59
C HIS A 25 3.94 -12.58 7.47
N ASP A 26 2.78 -11.93 7.63
CA ASP A 26 1.79 -11.84 6.56
C ASP A 26 2.39 -11.18 5.31
N PHE A 27 3.12 -10.07 5.47
CA PHE A 27 3.77 -9.39 4.36
C PHE A 27 4.85 -10.24 3.68
N GLN A 28 5.63 -11.02 4.43
CA GLN A 28 6.63 -11.92 3.85
C GLN A 28 5.97 -12.93 2.89
N CYS A 29 4.85 -13.54 3.28
CA CYS A 29 4.14 -14.46 2.40
C CYS A 29 3.41 -13.75 1.24
N LEU A 30 2.74 -12.64 1.54
CA LEU A 30 2.00 -11.85 0.54
C LEU A 30 2.90 -11.35 -0.59
N THR A 31 4.17 -11.10 -0.28
CA THR A 31 5.17 -10.59 -1.24
C THR A 31 6.11 -11.65 -1.79
N ALA A 32 5.91 -12.93 -1.45
CA ALA A 32 6.80 -14.02 -1.82
C ALA A 32 6.99 -14.19 -3.34
N ASP A 33 6.04 -13.74 -4.15
CA ASP A 33 6.09 -13.80 -5.61
C ASP A 33 6.36 -12.44 -6.29
N MET A 34 6.78 -11.43 -5.54
CA MET A 34 7.28 -10.18 -6.09
C MET A 34 8.67 -10.36 -6.71
N THR A 35 8.97 -9.57 -7.74
CA THR A 35 10.24 -9.64 -8.48
C THR A 35 11.08 -8.39 -8.22
N GLY A 36 12.36 -8.58 -7.91
CA GLY A 36 13.29 -7.51 -7.56
C GLY A 36 14.34 -7.99 -6.56
N ASP A 37 15.24 -7.11 -6.16
CA ASP A 37 16.24 -7.45 -5.13
C ASP A 37 15.63 -7.54 -3.73
N GLU A 38 16.31 -8.27 -2.84
CA GLU A 38 15.83 -8.52 -1.48
C GLU A 38 15.69 -7.22 -0.67
N ASN A 39 16.60 -6.26 -0.86
CA ASN A 39 16.57 -5.00 -0.12
C ASN A 39 15.33 -4.19 -0.51
N ALA A 40 15.00 -4.13 -1.80
CA ALA A 40 13.78 -3.49 -2.29
C ALA A 40 12.52 -4.16 -1.72
N ARG A 41 12.52 -5.48 -1.56
CA ARG A 41 11.42 -6.22 -0.92
C ARG A 41 11.29 -5.85 0.55
N GLN A 42 12.39 -5.81 1.30
CA GLN A 42 12.37 -5.45 2.72
C GLN A 42 11.92 -3.99 2.93
N LEU A 43 12.40 -3.06 2.11
CA LEU A 43 11.97 -1.66 2.12
C LEU A 43 10.46 -1.53 1.83
N TYR A 44 9.96 -2.28 0.85
CA TYR A 44 8.53 -2.33 0.54
C TYR A 44 7.69 -2.89 1.69
N ILE A 45 8.12 -4.00 2.30
CA ILE A 45 7.44 -4.64 3.44
C ILE A 45 7.39 -3.68 4.63
N ALA A 46 8.52 -3.06 4.99
CA ALA A 46 8.59 -2.13 6.11
C ALA A 46 7.63 -0.95 5.94
N ALA A 47 7.69 -0.28 4.79
CA ALA A 47 6.83 0.85 4.45
C ALA A 47 5.34 0.46 4.39
N THR A 48 5.03 -0.67 3.76
CA THR A 48 3.64 -1.09 3.58
C THR A 48 3.03 -1.60 4.89
N SER A 49 3.81 -2.29 5.73
CA SER A 49 3.38 -2.68 7.08
C SER A 49 3.11 -1.47 7.95
N GLU A 50 3.98 -0.45 7.88
CA GLU A 50 3.74 0.81 8.58
C GLU A 50 2.45 1.49 8.12
N ALA A 51 2.22 1.60 6.82
CA ALA A 51 1.00 2.19 6.28
C ALA A 51 -0.25 1.40 6.67
N ALA A 52 -0.22 0.07 6.51
CA ALA A 52 -1.32 -0.81 6.88
C ALA A 52 -1.69 -0.69 8.36
N ARG A 53 -0.70 -0.65 9.26
CA ARG A 53 -0.90 -0.46 10.70
C ARG A 53 -1.45 0.92 11.03
N THR A 54 -0.83 1.97 10.49
CA THR A 54 -1.22 3.37 10.73
C THR A 54 -2.69 3.63 10.38
N PHE A 55 -3.16 3.02 9.29
CA PHE A 55 -4.50 3.25 8.76
C PHE A 55 -5.51 2.13 9.08
N ASN A 56 -5.09 1.12 9.84
CA ASN A 56 -5.86 -0.09 10.13
C ASN A 56 -6.48 -0.69 8.85
N ILE A 57 -5.59 -1.14 7.95
CA ILE A 57 -5.90 -1.79 6.68
C ILE A 57 -5.31 -3.20 6.73
N ALA A 58 -6.06 -4.21 6.27
CA ALA A 58 -5.54 -5.56 6.14
C ALA A 58 -4.32 -5.59 5.19
N PRO A 59 -3.18 -6.22 5.56
CA PRO A 59 -1.98 -6.30 4.71
C PRO A 59 -2.27 -6.73 3.27
N ALA A 60 -3.14 -7.73 3.10
CA ALA A 60 -3.49 -8.28 1.79
C ALA A 60 -4.15 -7.25 0.86
N ILE A 61 -4.90 -6.28 1.40
CA ILE A 61 -5.51 -5.20 0.60
C ILE A 61 -4.43 -4.29 0.03
N MET A 62 -3.47 -3.85 0.87
CA MET A 62 -2.37 -3.00 0.41
C MET A 62 -1.54 -3.70 -0.67
N VAL A 63 -1.17 -4.95 -0.44
CA VAL A 63 -0.39 -5.72 -1.43
C VAL A 63 -1.18 -5.94 -2.73
N ALA A 64 -2.48 -6.18 -2.65
CA ALA A 64 -3.33 -6.33 -3.83
C ALA A 64 -3.50 -5.02 -4.61
N ILE A 65 -3.62 -3.86 -3.94
CA ILE A 65 -3.61 -2.55 -4.61
C ILE A 65 -2.29 -2.35 -5.35
N LYS A 66 -1.15 -2.50 -4.66
CA LYS A 66 0.19 -2.37 -5.29
C LYS A 66 0.32 -3.25 -6.52
N ARG A 67 -0.17 -4.49 -6.44
CA ARG A 67 -0.09 -5.44 -7.55
C ARG A 67 -0.99 -5.06 -8.72
N THR A 68 -2.14 -4.49 -8.45
CA THR A 68 -3.06 -3.98 -9.49
C THR A 68 -2.48 -2.75 -10.18
N GLU A 69 -1.77 -1.90 -9.43
CA GLU A 69 -1.18 -0.66 -9.91
C GLU A 69 0.12 -0.86 -10.68
N SER A 70 1.11 -1.52 -10.07
CA SER A 70 2.48 -1.60 -10.62
C SER A 70 2.99 -3.03 -10.80
N GLY A 71 2.12 -4.04 -10.65
CA GLY A 71 2.48 -5.44 -10.84
C GLY A 71 3.43 -6.01 -9.78
N ARG A 72 4.17 -7.06 -10.15
CA ARG A 72 5.06 -7.80 -9.23
C ARG A 72 6.40 -7.12 -8.99
N GLY A 73 6.85 -6.27 -9.92
CA GLY A 73 8.16 -5.62 -9.86
C GLY A 73 8.31 -4.70 -8.65
N LEU A 74 9.49 -4.72 -8.05
CA LEU A 74 9.91 -3.85 -6.95
C LEU A 74 10.84 -2.73 -7.47
N ASN A 75 10.38 -2.00 -8.48
CA ASN A 75 11.00 -0.75 -8.91
C ASN A 75 10.17 0.46 -8.40
N PRO A 76 10.67 1.24 -7.43
CA PRO A 76 9.93 2.37 -6.85
C PRO A 76 9.84 3.57 -7.79
N LEU A 77 10.60 3.59 -8.88
CA LEU A 77 10.63 4.69 -9.86
C LEU A 77 9.58 4.54 -10.97
N VAL A 78 8.74 3.49 -10.90
CA VAL A 78 7.66 3.25 -11.86
C VAL A 78 6.77 4.50 -11.98
N THR A 79 6.57 4.93 -13.22
CA THR A 79 5.87 6.17 -13.56
C THR A 79 4.97 5.91 -14.76
N ASN A 80 3.71 6.32 -14.66
CA ASN A 80 2.75 6.23 -15.75
C ASN A 80 2.21 7.63 -16.09
N ARG A 81 2.26 8.00 -17.37
CA ARG A 81 1.75 9.29 -17.84
C ARG A 81 0.40 9.08 -18.49
N ASN A 82 -0.62 9.76 -17.97
CA ASN A 82 -1.99 9.64 -18.44
C ASN A 82 -2.27 10.59 -19.60
N ASN A 83 -3.25 10.23 -20.45
CA ASN A 83 -3.65 11.03 -21.60
C ASN A 83 -4.17 12.43 -21.24
N ASN A 84 -4.66 12.60 -20.00
CA ASN A 84 -5.13 13.89 -19.48
C ASN A 84 -3.98 14.75 -18.92
N GLY A 85 -2.72 14.36 -19.13
CA GLY A 85 -1.53 15.09 -18.69
C GLY A 85 -1.10 14.82 -17.25
N THR A 86 -1.92 14.09 -16.45
CA THR A 86 -1.54 13.71 -15.09
C THR A 86 -0.53 12.57 -15.07
N THR A 87 0.17 12.40 -13.95
CA THR A 87 1.23 11.41 -13.77
C THR A 87 1.05 10.61 -12.49
N ASP A 88 1.02 9.29 -12.61
CA ASP A 88 0.99 8.36 -11.50
C ASP A 88 2.41 7.87 -11.17
N ARG A 89 2.76 7.84 -9.88
CA ARG A 89 4.14 7.58 -9.42
C ARG A 89 4.22 6.50 -8.36
N GLY A 90 5.29 5.71 -8.41
CA GLY A 90 5.65 4.72 -7.41
C GLY A 90 4.76 3.49 -7.40
N TYR A 91 5.01 2.61 -6.42
CA TYR A 91 4.35 1.31 -6.30
C TYR A 91 2.82 1.36 -6.30
N TYR A 92 2.25 2.39 -5.69
CA TYR A 92 0.82 2.56 -5.54
C TYR A 92 0.22 3.53 -6.57
N GLN A 93 1.02 3.94 -7.57
CA GLN A 93 0.60 4.81 -8.68
C GLN A 93 -0.18 6.03 -8.16
N VAL A 94 0.41 6.73 -7.19
CA VAL A 94 -0.19 7.94 -6.61
C VAL A 94 -0.16 9.04 -7.66
N ASN A 95 -1.34 9.51 -8.07
CA ASN A 95 -1.49 10.60 -9.01
C ASN A 95 -1.07 11.94 -8.38
N ALA A 96 -0.03 12.56 -8.91
CA ALA A 96 0.56 13.78 -8.36
C ALA A 96 -0.42 14.96 -8.39
N GLU A 97 -1.07 15.18 -9.52
CA GLU A 97 -1.94 16.34 -9.76
C GLU A 97 -3.25 16.24 -8.97
N VAL A 98 -3.70 15.04 -8.61
CA VAL A 98 -4.90 14.83 -7.79
C VAL A 98 -4.60 14.91 -6.29
N TRP A 99 -3.56 14.23 -5.81
CA TRP A 99 -3.39 14.02 -4.36
C TRP A 99 -2.50 15.04 -3.68
N LEU A 100 -1.49 15.61 -4.35
CA LEU A 100 -0.63 16.61 -3.72
C LEU A 100 -1.38 17.89 -3.32
N PRO A 101 -2.33 18.43 -4.12
CA PRO A 101 -3.14 19.57 -3.68
C PRO A 101 -3.99 19.26 -2.44
N GLU A 102 -4.58 18.07 -2.37
CA GLU A 102 -5.38 17.65 -1.21
C GLU A 102 -4.53 17.47 0.05
N LEU A 103 -3.34 16.88 -0.08
CA LEU A 103 -2.40 16.70 1.05
C LEU A 103 -1.92 18.05 1.59
N ARG A 104 -1.58 18.99 0.70
CA ARG A 104 -1.26 20.38 1.08
C ARG A 104 -2.41 21.06 1.81
N ARG A 105 -3.66 20.85 1.36
CA ARG A 105 -4.86 21.43 1.99
C ARG A 105 -5.06 20.97 3.43
N ILE A 106 -4.65 19.74 3.76
CA ILE A 106 -4.73 19.20 5.12
C ILE A 106 -3.44 19.40 5.94
N GLY A 107 -2.52 20.25 5.47
CA GLY A 107 -1.29 20.58 6.21
C GLY A 107 -0.14 19.58 6.07
N LEU A 108 -0.17 18.71 5.06
CA LEU A 108 0.88 17.72 4.78
C LEU A 108 1.49 17.95 3.39
N PRO A 109 2.28 19.02 3.18
CA PRO A 109 2.92 19.23 1.88
C PRO A 109 3.95 18.12 1.60
N ILE A 110 3.83 17.50 0.42
CA ILE A 110 4.76 16.49 -0.09
C ILE A 110 5.27 16.98 -1.45
N ALA A 111 6.59 16.90 -1.70
CA ALA A 111 7.13 17.30 -2.98
C ALA A 111 6.86 16.22 -4.04
N ASN A 112 6.76 16.63 -5.32
CA ASN A 112 6.59 15.69 -6.44
C ASN A 112 7.68 14.61 -6.48
N ALA A 113 8.93 14.96 -6.15
CA ALA A 113 10.05 14.05 -6.13
C ALA A 113 9.92 12.97 -5.04
N ASP A 114 9.20 13.25 -3.96
CA ASP A 114 9.04 12.33 -2.84
C ASP A 114 8.02 11.23 -3.12
N LEU A 115 7.25 11.33 -4.20
CA LEU A 115 6.24 10.32 -4.58
C LEU A 115 6.85 8.98 -5.01
N HIS A 116 8.13 8.95 -5.39
CA HIS A 116 8.88 7.71 -5.60
C HIS A 116 9.47 7.14 -4.29
N GLY A 117 9.41 7.89 -3.19
CA GLY A 117 9.80 7.40 -1.88
C GLY A 117 8.86 6.30 -1.41
N VAL A 118 9.39 5.09 -1.22
CA VAL A 118 8.62 3.87 -0.91
C VAL A 118 7.65 4.08 0.27
N ARG A 119 8.12 4.72 1.35
CA ARG A 119 7.32 5.01 2.55
C ARG A 119 6.24 6.05 2.29
N ALA A 120 6.59 7.18 1.68
CA ALA A 120 5.62 8.25 1.38
C ALA A 120 4.52 7.74 0.46
N ASN A 121 4.90 7.01 -0.60
CA ASN A 121 3.97 6.40 -1.55
C ASN A 121 2.98 5.45 -0.87
N ALA A 122 3.46 4.58 0.02
CA ALA A 122 2.60 3.65 0.77
C ALA A 122 1.65 4.36 1.74
N LEU A 123 2.14 5.37 2.48
CA LEU A 123 1.31 6.13 3.42
C LEU A 123 0.22 6.94 2.71
N ILE A 124 0.55 7.56 1.58
CA ILE A 124 -0.43 8.31 0.77
C ILE A 124 -1.47 7.35 0.21
N ALA A 125 -1.06 6.19 -0.33
CA ALA A 125 -1.99 5.18 -0.84
C ALA A 125 -2.97 4.70 0.24
N ALA A 126 -2.46 4.39 1.44
CA ALA A 126 -3.29 4.00 2.56
C ALA A 126 -4.30 5.11 2.96
N TRP A 127 -3.84 6.37 3.00
CA TRP A 127 -4.71 7.52 3.25
C TRP A 127 -5.80 7.68 2.18
N VAL A 128 -5.45 7.56 0.89
CA VAL A 128 -6.41 7.61 -0.23
C VAL A 128 -7.47 6.51 -0.07
N TYR A 129 -7.03 5.26 0.14
CA TYR A 129 -7.94 4.13 0.33
C TYR A 129 -8.88 4.35 1.51
N LYS A 130 -8.38 4.78 2.68
CA LYS A 130 -9.24 5.05 3.84
C LYS A 130 -10.22 6.18 3.62
N ARG A 131 -9.87 7.22 2.84
CA ARG A 131 -10.82 8.27 2.46
C ARG A 131 -11.96 7.70 1.62
N GLN A 132 -11.66 6.85 0.65
CA GLN A 132 -12.71 6.21 -0.15
C GLN A 132 -13.55 5.26 0.68
N LEU A 133 -12.92 4.43 1.54
CA LEU A 133 -13.64 3.55 2.46
C LEU A 133 -14.55 4.33 3.41
N ALA A 134 -14.08 5.47 3.93
CA ALA A 134 -14.91 6.33 4.77
C ALA A 134 -16.11 6.91 4.00
N ARG A 135 -15.96 7.15 2.69
CA ARG A 135 -17.02 7.67 1.81
C ARG A 135 -18.07 6.61 1.46
N VAL A 136 -17.65 5.42 1.05
CA VAL A 136 -18.56 4.41 0.46
C VAL A 136 -18.90 3.25 1.41
N LYS A 137 -18.18 3.10 2.52
CA LYS A 137 -18.38 2.09 3.57
C LYS A 137 -18.31 0.62 3.13
N ASP A 138 -18.02 0.36 1.86
CA ASP A 138 -17.70 -0.97 1.34
C ASP A 138 -16.22 -1.05 0.91
N PRO A 139 -15.45 -2.03 1.41
CA PRO A 139 -14.04 -2.16 1.06
C PRO A 139 -13.75 -2.38 -0.42
N LEU A 140 -14.59 -3.12 -1.13
CA LEU A 140 -14.37 -3.45 -2.54
C LEU A 140 -14.74 -2.25 -3.44
N GLU A 141 -15.80 -1.53 -3.12
CA GLU A 141 -16.11 -0.25 -3.75
C GLU A 141 -15.03 0.79 -3.46
N ALA A 142 -14.49 0.84 -2.23
CA ALA A 142 -13.39 1.74 -1.91
C ALA A 142 -12.15 1.51 -2.79
N VAL A 143 -11.84 0.26 -3.12
CA VAL A 143 -10.81 -0.11 -4.10
C VAL A 143 -11.16 0.40 -5.51
N GLY A 144 -12.43 0.27 -5.94
CA GLY A 144 -12.87 0.85 -7.21
C GLY A 144 -12.70 2.38 -7.25
N TYR A 145 -13.10 3.07 -6.18
CA TYR A 145 -12.97 4.52 -6.06
C TYR A 145 -11.53 5.00 -5.85
N TYR A 146 -10.64 4.14 -5.33
CA TYR A 146 -9.20 4.40 -5.30
C TYR A 146 -8.68 4.64 -6.71
N HIS A 147 -9.02 3.74 -7.65
CA HIS A 147 -8.60 3.85 -9.05
C HIS A 147 -9.37 4.91 -9.85
N LYS A 148 -10.70 5.00 -9.65
CA LYS A 148 -11.58 5.95 -10.37
C LYS A 148 -12.48 6.70 -9.40
N GLY A 149 -11.96 7.77 -8.80
CA GLY A 149 -12.67 8.56 -7.78
C GLY A 149 -13.86 9.39 -8.28
N GLY A 150 -13.82 9.82 -9.56
CA GLY A 150 -14.82 10.69 -10.18
C GLY A 150 -15.80 9.97 -11.12
N GLY A 151 -16.93 10.61 -11.40
CA GLY A 151 -17.96 10.14 -12.33
C GLY A 151 -18.92 9.11 -11.75
N THR A 152 -20.22 9.29 -12.01
CA THR A 152 -21.31 8.42 -11.54
C THR A 152 -22.01 7.66 -12.68
N GLY A 153 -21.64 7.92 -13.94
CA GLY A 153 -22.25 7.25 -15.09
C GLY A 153 -21.67 5.86 -15.38
N PRO A 154 -22.31 5.07 -16.27
CA PRO A 154 -21.96 3.67 -16.55
C PRO A 154 -20.51 3.45 -17.01
N GLY A 155 -19.91 4.42 -17.68
CA GLY A 155 -18.50 4.36 -18.10
C GLY A 155 -17.55 4.32 -16.90
N SER A 156 -17.80 5.12 -15.87
CA SER A 156 -16.97 5.13 -14.66
C SER A 156 -17.16 3.85 -13.84
N GLU A 157 -18.38 3.35 -13.76
CA GLU A 157 -18.68 2.06 -13.10
C GLU A 157 -17.97 0.89 -13.79
N ARG A 158 -17.96 0.86 -15.12
CA ARG A 158 -17.23 -0.16 -15.89
C ARG A 158 -15.73 -0.14 -15.59
N ILE A 159 -15.12 1.05 -15.53
CA ILE A 159 -13.70 1.21 -15.19
C ILE A 159 -13.43 0.67 -13.77
N ARG A 160 -14.27 1.05 -12.78
CA ARG A 160 -14.16 0.52 -11.42
C ARG A 160 -14.30 -1.00 -11.39
N LYS A 161 -15.26 -1.55 -12.12
CA LYS A 161 -15.48 -3.00 -12.18
C LYS A 161 -14.23 -3.74 -12.68
N VAL A 162 -13.66 -3.31 -13.81
CA VAL A 162 -12.46 -3.94 -14.37
C VAL A 162 -11.29 -3.90 -13.39
N TYR A 163 -11.10 -2.79 -12.68
CA TYR A 163 -10.07 -2.68 -11.66
C TYR A 163 -10.33 -3.60 -10.46
N LYS A 164 -11.56 -3.63 -9.94
CA LYS A 164 -11.99 -4.52 -8.85
C LYS A 164 -11.78 -6.00 -9.20
N ASP A 165 -12.08 -6.40 -10.44
CA ASP A 165 -11.87 -7.78 -10.90
C ASP A 165 -10.39 -8.17 -10.87
N LYS A 166 -9.48 -7.30 -11.32
CA LYS A 166 -8.02 -7.51 -11.23
C LYS A 166 -7.56 -7.60 -9.79
N PHE A 167 -7.99 -6.66 -8.95
CA PHE A 167 -7.69 -6.63 -7.52
C PHE A 167 -8.12 -7.93 -6.82
N ILE A 168 -9.34 -8.40 -7.07
CA ILE A 168 -9.86 -9.65 -6.49
C ILE A 168 -9.05 -10.87 -6.96
N GLY A 169 -8.65 -10.90 -8.24
CA GLY A 169 -7.77 -11.95 -8.76
C GLY A 169 -6.44 -12.02 -8.00
N HIS A 170 -5.81 -10.87 -7.76
CA HIS A 170 -4.58 -10.78 -6.97
C HIS A 170 -4.81 -11.17 -5.50
N LEU A 171 -5.85 -10.63 -4.87
CA LEU A 171 -6.17 -10.91 -3.47
C LEU A 171 -6.40 -12.40 -3.23
N ARG A 172 -7.25 -13.05 -4.06
CA ARG A 172 -7.53 -14.49 -3.96
C ARG A 172 -6.27 -15.33 -4.09
N ALA A 173 -5.42 -15.03 -5.07
CA ALA A 173 -4.18 -15.76 -5.29
C ALA A 173 -3.24 -15.69 -4.06
N MET A 174 -3.11 -14.51 -3.44
CA MET A 174 -2.24 -14.34 -2.28
C MET A 174 -2.82 -14.95 -1.00
N VAL A 175 -4.11 -14.74 -0.74
CA VAL A 175 -4.81 -15.29 0.43
C VAL A 175 -4.80 -16.83 0.39
N SER A 176 -5.06 -17.42 -0.78
CA SER A 176 -4.98 -18.88 -0.98
C SER A 176 -3.57 -19.42 -0.74
N ARG A 177 -2.53 -18.72 -1.22
CA ARG A 177 -1.14 -19.13 -1.04
C ARG A 177 -0.71 -19.08 0.41
N CYS A 178 -1.14 -18.07 1.15
CA CYS A 178 -0.66 -17.79 2.50
C CYS A 178 -1.47 -18.45 3.62
N GLY A 179 -2.52 -19.22 3.28
CA GLY A 179 -3.37 -19.85 4.29
C GLY A 179 -4.06 -18.84 5.21
N MET A 180 -4.11 -17.57 4.82
CA MET A 180 -4.81 -16.54 5.57
C MET A 180 -6.29 -16.79 5.36
N GLY A 181 -6.95 -17.42 6.33
CA GLY A 181 -8.41 -17.45 6.34
C GLY A 181 -8.93 -16.01 6.25
N THR A 182 -10.11 -15.80 5.64
CA THR A 182 -10.88 -14.56 5.78
C THR A 182 -11.31 -14.41 7.24
N GLY A 183 -10.36 -14.15 8.13
CA GLY A 183 -10.61 -13.84 9.52
C GLY A 183 -11.66 -12.74 9.52
N LYS A 184 -12.79 -12.99 10.19
CA LYS A 184 -13.98 -12.16 10.26
C LYS A 184 -13.64 -10.68 10.50
N GLN A 185 -13.31 -9.97 9.45
CA GLN A 185 -13.55 -8.55 9.25
C GLN A 185 -14.38 -8.50 7.98
N SER A 186 -15.69 -8.63 8.20
CA SER A 186 -16.80 -8.38 7.29
C SER A 186 -16.40 -7.80 5.92
N LEU A 187 -16.05 -8.69 4.98
CA LEU A 187 -16.05 -8.39 3.54
C LEU A 187 -17.32 -8.92 2.86
N VAL A 188 -18.25 -9.47 3.64
CA VAL A 188 -19.63 -9.78 3.24
C VAL A 188 -20.48 -9.64 4.49
N SER A 189 -21.23 -8.55 4.60
CA SER A 189 -22.43 -8.50 5.43
C SER A 189 -23.39 -7.44 4.89
N ARG A 190 -24.44 -7.97 4.25
CA ARG A 190 -25.70 -7.36 3.81
C ARG A 190 -25.64 -6.57 2.51
#